data_AF-A0A8J4E9B2-F1
#
_entry.id   AF-A0A8J4E9B2-F1
#
_cell.length_a   1.000
_cell.length_b   1.000
_cell.length_c   1.000
_cell.angle_alpha   90.00
_cell.angle_beta   90.00
_cell.angle_gamma   90.00
#
_symmetry.space_group_name_H-M   'P 1'
#
loop_
_entity.id
_entity.type
_entity.pdbx_description
1 polymer ?
#
loop_
_entity_poly.entity_id
_entity_poly.type
_entity_poly.pdbx_seq_one_letter_code
_entity_poly.pdbx_strand_id
1 'polypeptide(L)'
;MTPNQAVVLTTVADECHAVLDLLGGPPPGLVRRREKRETLYETGVFTGERSTWLVRVAETGPGNTTAAVAVERARAVFRPDVILLVGVAGGLRGVDRGDVVVADPVYEAGPGTLTRTHRPSERLLQHGRGVARNALWRNRIQPTTSARAVVGPVVAAHPETPCGDAVAVEPEGSGFLHAASLNRSVEALVVRGICDLSGDRSWRRVAARSAAAFAVAVLDAAGRPGPRPYCVGRARAMTSSVVSGLGG
;
A
#
# COMPACT_ATOMS: atom_id res chain seq x y z
N MET A 1 -4.96 -22.01 3.31
CA MET A 1 -5.57 -20.68 3.53
C MET A 1 -5.32 -19.82 2.31
N THR A 2 -6.33 -19.09 1.83
CA THR A 2 -6.15 -18.11 0.76
C THR A 2 -5.60 -16.81 1.35
N PRO A 3 -4.41 -16.34 0.93
CA PRO A 3 -3.88 -15.05 1.40
C PRO A 3 -4.80 -13.90 1.00
N ASN A 4 -4.75 -12.78 1.73
CA ASN A 4 -5.42 -11.55 1.32
C ASN A 4 -4.84 -11.09 -0.03
N GLN A 5 -5.66 -10.49 -0.89
CA GLN A 5 -5.27 -10.13 -2.26
C GLN A 5 -5.07 -8.62 -2.36
N ALA A 6 -3.85 -8.18 -2.68
CA ALA A 6 -3.56 -6.77 -2.94
C ALA A 6 -3.04 -6.56 -4.36
N VAL A 7 -3.35 -5.39 -4.92
CA VAL A 7 -2.67 -4.84 -6.10
C VAL A 7 -2.04 -3.52 -5.71
N VAL A 8 -0.78 -3.32 -6.10
CA VAL A 8 -0.06 -2.05 -5.96
C VAL A 8 0.23 -1.53 -7.35
N LEU A 9 -0.29 -0.36 -7.67
CA LEU A 9 -0.02 0.35 -8.91
C LEU A 9 1.06 1.39 -8.64
N THR A 10 2.07 1.42 -9.50
CA THR A 10 3.18 2.38 -9.46
C THR A 10 3.31 3.04 -10.82
N THR A 11 3.90 4.23 -10.87
CA THR A 11 4.01 5.02 -12.08
C THR A 11 5.29 4.69 -12.87
N VAL A 12 6.41 4.51 -12.16
CA VAL A 12 7.74 4.29 -12.77
C VAL A 12 8.52 3.13 -12.13
N ALA A 13 9.53 2.63 -12.84
CA ALA A 13 10.37 1.52 -12.39
C ALA A 13 10.99 1.67 -10.99
N ASP A 14 11.48 2.87 -10.62
CA ASP A 14 12.06 3.10 -9.28
C ASP A 14 11.02 2.89 -8.15
N GLU A 15 9.75 3.19 -8.41
CA GLU A 15 8.64 2.98 -7.47
C GLU A 15 8.22 1.50 -7.43
N CYS A 16 8.15 0.86 -8.60
CA CYS A 16 7.86 -0.56 -8.72
C CYS A 16 8.89 -1.40 -7.94
N HIS A 17 10.18 -1.15 -8.16
CA HIS A 17 11.27 -1.83 -7.45
C HIS A 17 11.19 -1.60 -5.94
N ALA A 18 10.90 -0.39 -5.49
CA ALA A 18 10.78 -0.10 -4.06
C ALA A 18 9.70 -0.94 -3.36
N VAL A 19 8.60 -1.27 -4.06
CA VAL A 19 7.57 -2.17 -3.55
C VAL A 19 8.06 -3.62 -3.58
N LEU A 20 8.62 -4.06 -4.72
CA LEU A 20 9.09 -5.44 -4.91
C LEU A 20 10.19 -5.84 -3.93
N ASP A 21 11.08 -4.92 -3.55
CA ASP A 21 12.16 -5.15 -2.58
C ASP A 21 11.63 -5.54 -1.18
N LEU A 22 10.36 -5.23 -0.87
CA LEU A 22 9.71 -5.56 0.40
C LEU A 22 8.92 -6.88 0.35
N LEU A 23 8.90 -7.55 -0.80
CA LEU A 23 8.13 -8.77 -1.02
C LEU A 23 9.07 -9.99 -1.11
N GLY A 24 8.63 -11.09 -0.50
CA GLY A 24 9.19 -12.41 -0.78
C GLY A 24 8.77 -12.93 -2.16
N GLY A 25 9.37 -14.04 -2.58
CA GLY A 25 9.01 -14.73 -3.81
C GLY A 25 7.54 -15.19 -3.84
N PRO A 26 6.98 -15.46 -5.04
CA PRO A 26 5.62 -15.95 -5.15
C PRO A 26 5.48 -17.35 -4.51
N PRO A 27 4.28 -17.75 -4.07
CA PRO A 27 4.03 -19.12 -3.61
C PRO A 27 4.33 -20.14 -4.72
N PRO A 28 4.65 -21.40 -4.38
CA PRO A 28 4.82 -22.46 -5.36
C PRO A 28 3.63 -22.55 -6.33
N GLY A 29 3.92 -22.67 -7.63
CA GLY A 29 2.91 -22.75 -8.69
C GLY A 29 2.41 -21.40 -9.22
N LEU A 30 2.82 -20.26 -8.63
CA LEU A 30 2.55 -18.93 -9.19
C LEU A 30 3.78 -18.39 -9.92
N VAL A 31 3.55 -17.90 -11.14
CA VAL A 31 4.59 -17.25 -11.95
C VAL A 31 4.86 -15.86 -11.40
N ARG A 32 6.14 -15.54 -11.19
CA ARG A 32 6.57 -14.23 -10.67
C ARG A 32 6.13 -13.08 -11.57
N ARG A 33 6.33 -13.18 -12.88
CA ARG A 33 6.02 -12.12 -13.85
C ARG A 33 4.98 -12.62 -14.85
N ARG A 34 3.85 -11.94 -14.94
CA ARG A 34 2.72 -12.36 -15.78
C ARG A 34 2.08 -11.17 -16.48
N GLU A 35 1.93 -11.26 -17.78
CA GLU A 35 1.15 -10.30 -18.55
C GLU A 35 -0.34 -10.67 -18.54
N LYS A 36 -1.18 -9.67 -18.25
CA LYS A 36 -2.64 -9.78 -18.33
C LYS A 36 -3.25 -8.48 -18.83
N ARG A 37 -4.08 -8.57 -19.87
CA ARG A 37 -4.71 -7.41 -20.50
C ARG A 37 -3.67 -6.32 -20.83
N GLU A 38 -2.57 -6.73 -21.47
CA GLU A 38 -1.46 -5.86 -21.89
C GLU A 38 -0.77 -5.12 -20.73
N THR A 39 -0.98 -5.58 -19.49
CA THR A 39 -0.35 -5.03 -18.29
C THR A 39 0.49 -6.11 -17.65
N LEU A 40 1.73 -5.78 -17.38
CA LEU A 40 2.67 -6.67 -16.74
C LEU A 40 2.53 -6.57 -15.22
N TYR A 41 2.32 -7.71 -14.58
CA TYR A 41 2.24 -7.81 -13.13
C TYR A 41 3.37 -8.68 -12.59
N GLU A 42 4.02 -8.18 -11.55
CA GLU A 42 4.96 -8.95 -10.74
C GLU A 42 4.30 -9.36 -9.42
N THR A 43 4.36 -10.64 -9.10
CA THR A 43 3.70 -11.25 -7.95
C THR A 43 4.73 -11.58 -6.88
N GLY A 44 4.45 -11.11 -5.66
CA GLY A 44 5.23 -11.42 -4.47
C GLY A 44 4.33 -11.66 -3.26
N VAL A 45 4.93 -12.13 -2.17
CA VAL A 45 4.24 -12.36 -0.90
C VAL A 45 4.75 -11.38 0.14
N PHE A 46 3.83 -10.71 0.82
CA PHE A 46 4.14 -9.97 2.03
C PHE A 46 3.57 -10.71 3.24
N THR A 47 4.43 -11.11 4.16
CA THR A 47 4.04 -11.74 5.42
C THR A 47 4.20 -10.73 6.54
N GLY A 48 3.08 -10.13 6.95
CA GLY A 48 3.02 -9.23 8.10
C GLY A 48 2.82 -9.99 9.41
N GLU A 49 2.76 -9.25 10.52
CA GLU A 49 2.49 -9.83 11.84
C GLU A 49 1.07 -10.39 11.97
N ARG A 50 0.11 -9.78 11.26
CA ARG A 50 -1.32 -10.10 11.40
C ARG A 50 -1.84 -10.98 10.28
N SER A 51 -1.24 -10.91 9.10
CA SER A 51 -1.75 -11.58 7.91
C SER A 51 -0.72 -11.72 6.79
N THR A 52 -0.99 -12.66 5.89
CA THR A 52 -0.22 -12.86 4.66
C THR A 52 -1.00 -12.30 3.46
N TRP A 53 -0.28 -11.56 2.62
CA TRP A 53 -0.80 -10.94 1.41
C TRP A 53 -0.13 -11.49 0.17
N LEU A 54 -0.93 -11.79 -0.85
CA LEU A 54 -0.47 -12.00 -2.21
C LEU A 54 -0.59 -10.67 -2.96
N VAL A 55 0.56 -10.05 -3.23
CA VAL A 55 0.65 -8.70 -3.79
C VAL A 55 1.02 -8.79 -5.26
N ARG A 56 0.24 -8.16 -6.14
CA ARG A 56 0.64 -7.90 -7.53
C ARG A 56 1.07 -6.45 -7.66
N VAL A 57 2.25 -6.22 -8.21
CA VAL A 57 2.78 -4.89 -8.49
C VAL A 57 2.75 -4.67 -9.99
N ALA A 58 2.30 -3.50 -10.43
CA ALA A 58 2.27 -3.12 -11.84
C ALA A 58 2.82 -1.70 -12.01
N GLU A 59 3.79 -1.54 -12.91
CA GLU A 59 4.19 -0.24 -13.43
C GLU A 59 3.23 0.16 -14.56
N THR A 60 2.44 1.20 -14.34
CA THR A 60 1.34 1.58 -15.23
C THR A 60 1.68 2.75 -16.14
N GLY A 61 2.69 3.55 -15.79
CA GLY A 61 2.97 4.83 -16.43
C GLY A 61 2.12 5.98 -15.87
N PRO A 62 2.46 7.23 -16.25
CA PRO A 62 1.88 8.43 -15.67
C PRO A 62 0.48 8.78 -16.18
N GLY A 63 -0.21 9.58 -15.38
CA GLY A 63 -1.46 10.26 -15.72
C GLY A 63 -2.75 9.60 -15.24
N ASN A 64 -3.77 10.43 -15.01
CA ASN A 64 -5.08 10.02 -14.48
C ASN A 64 -5.77 8.93 -15.31
N THR A 65 -5.83 9.07 -16.63
CA THR A 65 -6.49 8.07 -17.50
C THR A 65 -5.80 6.71 -17.40
N THR A 66 -4.48 6.71 -17.41
CA THR A 66 -3.65 5.51 -17.26
C THR A 66 -3.92 4.82 -15.93
N ALA A 67 -3.93 5.59 -14.83
CA ALA A 67 -4.21 5.07 -13.50
C ALA A 67 -5.64 4.49 -13.39
N ALA A 68 -6.64 5.16 -13.96
CA ALA A 68 -8.02 4.69 -13.99
C ALA A 68 -8.16 3.34 -14.74
N VAL A 69 -7.54 3.23 -15.92
CA VAL A 69 -7.53 2.00 -16.71
C VAL A 69 -6.82 0.87 -15.97
N ALA A 70 -5.72 1.17 -15.28
CA ALA A 70 -4.97 0.18 -14.51
C ALA A 70 -5.79 -0.40 -13.34
N VAL A 71 -6.59 0.42 -12.65
CA VAL A 71 -7.51 -0.04 -11.61
C VAL A 71 -8.52 -1.04 -12.19
N GLU A 72 -9.14 -0.72 -13.32
CA GLU A 72 -10.12 -1.61 -13.97
C GLU A 72 -9.49 -2.93 -14.46
N ARG A 73 -8.30 -2.86 -15.08
CA ARG A 73 -7.56 -4.05 -15.52
C ARG A 73 -7.18 -4.93 -14.33
N ALA A 74 -6.65 -4.34 -13.27
CA ALA A 74 -6.28 -5.06 -12.04
C ALA A 74 -7.49 -5.73 -11.39
N ARG A 75 -8.59 -5.00 -11.22
CA ARG A 75 -9.84 -5.52 -10.66
C ARG A 75 -10.35 -6.72 -11.44
N ALA A 76 -10.45 -6.58 -12.75
CA ALA A 76 -11.04 -7.61 -13.61
C ALA A 76 -10.21 -8.91 -13.64
N VAL A 77 -8.90 -8.81 -13.43
CA VAL A 77 -7.98 -9.96 -13.47
C VAL A 77 -7.85 -10.62 -12.10
N PHE A 78 -7.75 -9.84 -11.02
CA PHE A 78 -7.33 -10.37 -9.71
C PHE A 78 -8.41 -10.30 -8.63
N ARG A 79 -9.47 -9.50 -8.81
CA ARG A 79 -10.52 -9.24 -7.80
C ARG A 79 -9.90 -8.97 -6.42
N PRO A 80 -9.00 -7.97 -6.30
CA PRO A 80 -8.27 -7.75 -5.06
C PRO A 80 -9.18 -7.22 -3.95
N ASP A 81 -8.81 -7.49 -2.70
CA ASP A 81 -9.42 -6.87 -1.51
C ASP A 81 -9.00 -5.40 -1.42
N VAL A 82 -7.74 -5.11 -1.73
CA VAL A 82 -7.12 -3.79 -1.63
C VAL A 82 -6.39 -3.43 -2.91
N ILE A 83 -6.55 -2.20 -3.37
CA ILE A 83 -5.70 -1.59 -4.41
C ILE A 83 -5.02 -0.33 -3.86
N LEU A 84 -3.70 -0.23 -4.02
CA LEU A 84 -2.92 0.92 -3.57
C LEU A 84 -2.30 1.61 -4.77
N LEU A 85 -2.34 2.94 -4.79
CA LEU A 85 -1.49 3.74 -5.65
C LEU A 85 -0.28 4.18 -4.83
N VAL A 86 0.91 3.69 -5.20
CA VAL A 86 2.15 3.91 -4.47
C VAL A 86 3.18 4.52 -5.40
N GLY A 87 3.75 5.64 -5.00
CA GLY A 87 4.82 6.28 -5.76
C GLY A 87 5.33 7.53 -5.09
N VAL A 88 5.93 8.43 -5.86
CA VAL A 88 6.45 9.70 -5.37
C VAL A 88 5.49 10.85 -5.65
N ALA A 89 5.62 11.92 -4.88
CA ALA A 89 4.96 13.19 -5.10
C ALA A 89 5.91 14.34 -4.79
N GLY A 90 5.62 15.50 -5.38
CA GLY A 90 6.28 16.75 -5.03
C GLY A 90 5.77 17.28 -3.70
N GLY A 91 6.67 17.60 -2.77
CA GLY A 91 6.32 18.27 -1.52
C GLY A 91 5.94 19.73 -1.73
N LEU A 92 4.92 20.23 -1.04
CA LEU A 92 4.46 21.61 -1.11
C LEU A 92 4.55 22.33 0.25
N ARG A 93 3.80 21.86 1.25
CA ARG A 93 3.72 22.51 2.58
C ARG A 93 3.72 21.49 3.69
N GLY A 94 4.48 21.78 4.75
CA GLY A 94 4.48 21.01 5.99
C GLY A 94 5.00 19.58 5.86
N VAL A 95 5.71 19.27 4.79
CA VAL A 95 6.31 17.95 4.51
C VAL A 95 7.73 18.12 4.02
N ASP A 96 8.60 17.21 4.45
CA ASP A 96 10.02 17.19 4.10
C ASP A 96 10.33 16.05 3.12
N ARG A 97 11.48 16.12 2.46
CA ARG A 97 11.92 15.02 1.58
C ARG A 97 12.03 13.72 2.37
N GLY A 98 11.48 12.64 1.81
CA GLY A 98 11.39 11.34 2.45
C GLY A 98 10.14 11.14 3.33
N ASP A 99 9.41 12.21 3.69
CA ASP A 99 8.11 12.05 4.36
C ASP A 99 7.13 11.29 3.46
N VAL A 100 6.07 10.74 4.05
CA VAL A 100 4.99 10.05 3.35
C VAL A 100 3.70 10.83 3.51
N VAL A 101 2.96 11.01 2.42
CA VAL A 101 1.61 11.57 2.41
C VAL A 101 0.62 10.49 2.04
N VAL A 102 -0.37 10.27 2.89
CA VAL A 102 -1.60 9.55 2.54
C VAL A 102 -2.61 10.59 2.08
N ALA A 103 -3.07 10.49 0.84
CA ALA A 103 -3.90 11.55 0.25
C ALA A 103 -5.32 11.53 0.82
N ASP A 104 -5.73 12.58 1.52
CA ASP A 104 -7.13 12.83 1.88
C ASP A 104 -7.36 14.33 2.20
N PRO A 105 -8.14 15.06 1.37
CA PRO A 105 -8.68 14.65 0.07
C PRO A 105 -7.64 14.68 -1.07
N VAL A 106 -8.04 14.14 -2.23
CA VAL A 106 -7.40 14.49 -3.51
C VAL A 106 -8.23 15.59 -4.18
N TYR A 107 -7.56 16.61 -4.71
CA TYR A 107 -8.15 17.67 -5.53
C TYR A 107 -7.70 17.52 -6.98
N GLU A 108 -8.57 17.77 -7.95
CA GLU A 108 -8.20 17.90 -9.35
C GLU A 108 -8.14 19.37 -9.73
N ALA A 109 -7.07 19.76 -10.42
CA ALA A 109 -6.91 21.13 -10.85
C ALA A 109 -7.62 21.39 -12.19
N GLY A 110 -8.43 22.44 -12.22
CA GLY A 110 -9.05 22.98 -13.41
C GLY A 110 -8.73 24.47 -13.58
N PRO A 111 -9.24 25.13 -14.64
CA PRO A 111 -9.02 26.54 -14.90
C PRO A 111 -9.46 27.43 -13.71
N GLY A 112 -8.51 27.87 -12.89
CA GLY A 112 -8.75 28.73 -11.73
C GLY A 112 -9.45 28.06 -10.54
N THR A 113 -9.64 26.74 -10.55
CA THR A 113 -10.41 26.02 -9.50
C THR A 113 -9.74 24.71 -9.09
N LEU A 114 -9.93 24.33 -7.83
CA LEU A 114 -9.60 23.01 -7.31
C LEU A 114 -10.90 22.27 -6.96
N THR A 115 -11.14 21.14 -7.61
CA THR A 115 -12.34 20.33 -7.40
C THR A 115 -12.00 19.11 -6.57
N ARG A 116 -12.72 18.88 -5.48
CA ARG A 116 -12.52 17.68 -4.65
C ARG A 116 -12.94 16.44 -5.44
N THR A 117 -12.05 15.46 -5.52
CA THR A 117 -12.31 14.20 -6.24
C THR A 117 -12.90 13.15 -5.31
N HIS A 118 -13.00 11.92 -5.81
CA HIS A 118 -13.38 10.76 -4.99
C HIS A 118 -12.37 10.54 -3.85
N ARG A 119 -12.86 10.00 -2.73
CA ARG A 119 -12.04 9.77 -1.55
C ARG A 119 -11.51 8.34 -1.50
N PRO A 120 -10.36 8.10 -0.86
CA PRO A 120 -9.94 6.76 -0.48
C PRO A 120 -10.96 6.08 0.43
N SER A 121 -10.83 4.76 0.58
CA SER A 121 -11.69 3.98 1.48
C SER A 121 -11.43 4.34 2.94
N GLU A 122 -12.49 4.67 3.68
CA GLU A 122 -12.38 5.12 5.08
C GLU A 122 -11.65 4.10 5.97
N ARG A 123 -11.89 2.80 5.76
CA ARG A 123 -11.17 1.75 6.51
C ARG A 123 -9.66 1.83 6.29
N LEU A 124 -9.19 1.98 5.04
CA LEU A 124 -7.76 2.12 4.77
C LEU A 124 -7.20 3.45 5.28
N LEU A 125 -7.99 4.54 5.26
CA LEU A 125 -7.61 5.81 5.88
C LEU A 125 -7.41 5.67 7.39
N GLN A 126 -8.30 4.96 8.09
CA GLN A 126 -8.15 4.70 9.53
C GLN A 126 -6.88 3.90 9.83
N HIS A 127 -6.59 2.85 9.06
CA HIS A 127 -5.32 2.13 9.18
C HIS A 127 -4.12 3.01 8.85
N GLY A 128 -4.20 3.85 7.80
CA GLY A 128 -3.16 4.82 7.44
C GLY A 128 -2.86 5.80 8.57
N ARG A 129 -3.90 6.39 9.20
CA ARG A 129 -3.75 7.25 10.38
C ARG A 129 -3.08 6.52 11.55
N GLY A 130 -3.43 5.26 11.78
CA GLY A 130 -2.81 4.42 12.81
C GLY A 130 -1.33 4.13 12.54
N VAL A 131 -0.99 3.74 11.30
CA VAL A 131 0.39 3.49 10.87
C VAL A 131 1.23 4.76 10.96
N ALA A 132 0.70 5.90 10.53
CA ALA A 132 1.38 7.19 10.62
C ALA A 132 1.77 7.55 12.05
N ARG A 133 0.91 7.24 13.04
CA ARG A 133 1.16 7.51 14.46
C ARG A 133 2.22 6.60 15.08
N ASN A 134 2.21 5.30 14.75
CA ASN A 134 3.09 4.30 15.40
C ASN A 134 4.53 4.31 14.85
N ALA A 135 4.78 4.90 13.68
CA ALA A 135 6.11 5.06 13.11
C ALA A 135 6.95 3.80 12.83
N LEU A 136 6.54 2.61 13.28
CA LEU A 136 7.23 1.33 13.08
C LEU A 136 7.40 0.94 11.61
N TRP A 137 6.64 1.57 10.70
CA TRP A 137 6.82 1.40 9.26
C TRP A 137 8.22 1.81 8.80
N ARG A 138 8.87 2.77 9.49
CA ARG A 138 10.25 3.20 9.19
C ARG A 138 11.29 2.10 9.32
N ASN A 139 11.04 1.10 10.18
CA ASN A 139 11.94 -0.04 10.37
C ASN A 139 12.05 -0.93 9.12
N ARG A 140 11.17 -0.73 8.13
CA ARG A 140 11.20 -1.43 6.83
C ARG A 140 11.98 -0.66 5.76
N ILE A 141 12.53 0.52 6.10
CA ILE A 141 13.32 1.35 5.18
C ILE A 141 14.80 1.11 5.48
N GLN A 142 15.59 0.87 4.43
CA GLN A 142 17.04 0.75 4.52
C GLN A 142 17.75 1.78 3.62
N PRO A 143 18.64 2.63 4.18
CA PRO A 143 18.86 2.85 5.62
C PRO A 143 17.62 3.43 6.31
N THR A 144 17.45 3.17 7.61
CA THR A 144 16.33 3.74 8.39
C THR A 144 16.36 5.26 8.36
N THR A 145 15.19 5.89 8.21
CA THR A 145 15.03 7.34 8.11
C THR A 145 14.23 7.90 9.28
N SER A 146 14.31 9.22 9.47
CA SER A 146 13.44 9.97 10.38
C SER A 146 12.11 10.41 9.72
N ALA A 147 11.77 9.84 8.57
CA ALA A 147 10.58 10.20 7.80
C ALA A 147 9.29 10.15 8.63
N ARG A 148 8.47 11.19 8.49
CA ARG A 148 7.12 11.23 9.05
C ARG A 148 6.13 10.75 8.02
N ALA A 149 4.93 10.44 8.49
CA ALA A 149 3.79 10.22 7.62
C ALA A 149 2.67 11.16 8.05
N VAL A 150 2.03 11.81 7.07
CA VAL A 150 0.89 12.70 7.29
C VAL A 150 -0.26 12.25 6.42
N VAL A 151 -1.49 12.45 6.91
CA VAL A 151 -2.69 12.34 6.10
C VAL A 151 -3.09 13.76 5.75
N GLY A 152 -3.16 14.10 4.47
CA GLY A 152 -3.43 15.49 4.08
C GLY A 152 -3.82 15.68 2.62
N PRO A 153 -4.20 16.91 2.25
CA PRO A 153 -4.72 17.18 0.93
C PRO A 153 -3.62 17.10 -0.14
N VAL A 154 -3.93 16.41 -1.23
CA VAL A 154 -3.03 16.25 -2.39
C VAL A 154 -3.72 16.80 -3.62
N VAL A 155 -2.98 17.50 -4.48
CA VAL A 155 -3.51 17.93 -5.78
C VAL A 155 -3.03 17.01 -6.90
N ALA A 156 -3.99 16.51 -7.66
CA ALA A 156 -3.86 15.74 -8.88
C ALA A 156 -3.47 16.67 -10.04
N ALA A 157 -2.20 17.08 -10.13
CA ALA A 157 -1.75 18.08 -11.09
C ALA A 157 -0.24 18.03 -11.36
N HIS A 158 0.24 18.95 -12.20
CA HIS A 158 1.66 19.23 -12.38
C HIS A 158 2.17 20.26 -11.36
N PRO A 159 3.46 20.25 -11.01
CA PRO A 159 4.06 21.10 -9.96
C PRO A 159 3.76 22.60 -10.04
N GLU A 160 3.64 23.14 -11.24
CA GLU A 160 3.41 24.58 -11.51
C GLU A 160 1.98 25.05 -11.19
N THR A 161 1.08 24.12 -10.83
CA THR A 161 -0.35 24.40 -10.69
C THR A 161 -0.65 25.05 -9.34
N PRO A 162 -1.57 26.01 -9.21
CA PRO A 162 -1.98 26.55 -7.92
C PRO A 162 -2.52 25.46 -6.99
N CYS A 163 -1.91 25.30 -5.82
CA CYS A 163 -2.13 24.13 -4.96
C CYS A 163 -2.96 24.39 -3.69
N GLY A 164 -3.72 25.49 -3.58
CA GLY A 164 -4.69 25.68 -2.49
C GLY A 164 -4.09 25.59 -1.09
N ASP A 165 -4.51 24.59 -0.30
CA ASP A 165 -3.98 24.14 1.01
C ASP A 165 -3.21 22.79 0.93
N ALA A 166 -2.99 22.26 -0.28
CA ALA A 166 -2.38 20.96 -0.48
C ALA A 166 -0.95 20.88 0.09
N VAL A 167 -0.63 19.69 0.60
CA VAL A 167 0.69 19.33 1.14
C VAL A 167 1.59 18.68 0.08
N ALA A 168 1.01 18.09 -0.97
CA ALA A 168 1.74 17.46 -2.06
C ALA A 168 1.02 17.54 -3.41
N VAL A 169 1.77 17.34 -4.48
CA VAL A 169 1.30 17.32 -5.88
C VAL A 169 1.78 16.05 -6.60
N GLU A 170 0.87 15.37 -7.28
CA GLU A 170 1.11 14.16 -8.11
C GLU A 170 0.00 14.05 -9.17
N PRO A 171 0.18 13.42 -10.35
CA PRO A 171 -0.81 13.53 -11.43
C PRO A 171 -1.72 12.30 -11.66
N GLU A 172 -1.77 11.30 -10.76
CA GLU A 172 -2.52 10.04 -10.98
C GLU A 172 -3.67 9.78 -10.00
N GLY A 173 -3.66 10.38 -8.81
CA GLY A 173 -4.59 10.04 -7.73
C GLY A 173 -6.06 10.33 -8.03
N SER A 174 -6.35 11.34 -8.85
CA SER A 174 -7.73 11.65 -9.26
C SER A 174 -8.33 10.50 -10.07
N GLY A 175 -7.67 10.09 -11.15
CA GLY A 175 -8.13 9.00 -12.01
C GLY A 175 -8.17 7.65 -11.28
N PHE A 176 -7.18 7.39 -10.42
CA PHE A 176 -7.15 6.20 -9.57
C PHE A 176 -8.36 6.13 -8.64
N LEU A 177 -8.64 7.19 -7.87
CA LEU A 177 -9.76 7.20 -6.92
C LEU A 177 -11.11 7.24 -7.63
N HIS A 178 -11.21 7.88 -8.81
CA HIS A 178 -12.41 7.83 -9.63
C HIS A 178 -12.75 6.39 -10.03
N ALA A 179 -11.81 5.66 -10.65
CA ALA A 179 -12.02 4.27 -11.02
C ALA A 179 -12.31 3.38 -9.81
N ALA A 180 -11.59 3.55 -8.70
CA ALA A 180 -11.85 2.78 -7.49
C ALA A 180 -13.26 3.03 -6.92
N SER A 181 -13.76 4.27 -6.98
CA SER A 181 -15.09 4.63 -6.46
C SER A 181 -16.25 3.95 -7.21
N LEU A 182 -16.05 3.64 -8.49
CA LEU A 182 -17.00 2.88 -9.31
C LEU A 182 -17.06 1.40 -8.89
N ASN A 183 -16.15 0.96 -8.01
CA ASN A 183 -15.92 -0.42 -7.62
C ASN A 183 -16.02 -0.63 -6.11
N ARG A 184 -17.25 -0.70 -5.60
CA ARG A 184 -17.50 -0.83 -4.14
C ARG A 184 -16.93 -2.09 -3.47
N SER A 185 -16.47 -3.08 -4.25
CA SER A 185 -15.90 -4.32 -3.74
C SER A 185 -14.39 -4.24 -3.45
N VAL A 186 -13.70 -3.15 -3.82
CA VAL A 186 -12.26 -2.98 -3.57
C VAL A 186 -12.03 -1.77 -2.67
N GLU A 187 -11.13 -1.92 -1.70
CA GLU A 187 -10.68 -0.79 -0.90
C GLU A 187 -9.48 -0.10 -1.56
N ALA A 188 -9.46 1.23 -1.60
CA ALA A 188 -8.43 1.99 -2.28
C ALA A 188 -7.76 3.04 -1.39
N LEU A 189 -6.44 3.22 -1.57
CA LEU A 189 -5.64 4.23 -0.88
C LEU A 189 -4.52 4.78 -1.78
N VAL A 190 -4.25 6.08 -1.68
CA VAL A 190 -3.12 6.74 -2.34
C VAL A 190 -2.04 7.03 -1.29
N VAL A 191 -0.83 6.54 -1.53
CA VAL A 191 0.33 6.70 -0.65
C VAL A 191 1.49 7.24 -1.46
N ARG A 192 1.99 8.42 -1.10
CA ARG A 192 3.06 9.10 -1.82
C ARG A 192 4.24 9.41 -0.93
N GLY A 193 5.43 9.04 -1.37
CA GLY A 193 6.67 9.50 -0.77
C GLY A 193 7.04 10.86 -1.31
N ILE A 194 7.47 11.77 -0.45
CA ILE A 194 7.78 13.14 -0.83
C ILE A 194 9.20 13.21 -1.37
N CYS A 195 9.32 13.58 -2.64
CA CYS A 195 10.56 14.07 -3.21
C CYS A 195 10.43 15.58 -3.50
N ASP A 196 11.55 16.20 -3.86
CA ASP A 196 11.53 17.58 -4.30
C ASP A 196 10.98 17.71 -5.73
N LEU A 197 10.49 18.91 -6.05
CA LEU A 197 10.09 19.33 -7.40
C LEU A 197 11.30 19.54 -8.33
N SER A 198 12.51 19.69 -7.77
CA SER A 198 13.76 19.83 -8.53
C SER A 198 14.15 18.61 -9.37
N GLY A 199 13.49 17.47 -9.16
CA GLY A 199 13.70 16.27 -9.96
C GLY A 199 14.90 15.40 -9.57
N ASP A 200 15.58 15.71 -8.45
CA ASP A 200 16.73 14.96 -7.93
C ASP A 200 16.39 13.46 -7.78
N ARG A 201 17.09 12.66 -8.60
CA ARG A 201 16.88 11.20 -8.67
C ARG A 201 17.31 10.48 -7.40
N SER A 202 18.20 11.05 -6.59
CA SER A 202 18.62 10.46 -5.31
C SER A 202 17.45 10.40 -4.33
N TRP A 203 16.74 11.52 -4.17
CA TRP A 203 15.57 11.63 -3.30
C TRP A 203 14.35 10.88 -3.82
N ARG A 204 14.19 10.73 -5.14
CA ARG A 204 13.10 9.93 -5.72
C ARG A 204 13.12 8.48 -5.23
N ARG A 205 14.29 7.85 -5.15
CA ARG A 205 14.42 6.48 -4.61
C ARG A 205 14.13 6.41 -3.12
N VAL A 206 14.59 7.40 -2.34
CA VAL A 206 14.33 7.46 -0.88
C VAL A 206 12.83 7.64 -0.62
N ALA A 207 12.18 8.54 -1.36
CA ALA A 207 10.74 8.76 -1.31
C ALA A 207 9.96 7.49 -1.69
N ALA A 208 10.31 6.84 -2.80
CA ALA A 208 9.68 5.60 -3.25
C ALA A 208 9.77 4.48 -2.18
N ARG A 209 10.96 4.29 -1.58
CA ARG A 209 11.14 3.32 -0.48
C ARG A 209 10.30 3.64 0.75
N SER A 210 10.20 4.92 1.09
CA SER A 210 9.37 5.36 2.22
C SER A 210 7.88 5.10 1.96
N ALA A 211 7.41 5.42 0.75
CA ALA A 211 6.04 5.14 0.31
C ALA A 211 5.73 3.64 0.33
N ALA A 212 6.63 2.82 -0.22
CA ALA A 212 6.49 1.37 -0.26
C ALA A 212 6.46 0.74 1.15
N ALA A 213 7.37 1.16 2.03
CA ALA A 213 7.43 0.72 3.42
C ALA A 213 6.14 1.07 4.19
N PHE A 214 5.60 2.27 3.97
CA PHE A 214 4.33 2.68 4.54
C PHE A 214 3.16 1.86 3.98
N ALA A 215 3.13 1.63 2.66
CA ALA A 215 2.07 0.88 1.99
C ALA A 215 1.95 -0.57 2.51
N VAL A 216 3.07 -1.29 2.65
CA VAL A 216 3.03 -2.65 3.22
C VAL A 216 2.66 -2.66 4.71
N ALA A 217 3.02 -1.61 5.46
CA ALA A 217 2.57 -1.46 6.85
C ALA A 217 1.06 -1.22 6.95
N VAL A 218 0.46 -0.51 5.99
CA VAL A 218 -1.01 -0.40 5.86
C VAL A 218 -1.63 -1.76 5.55
N LEU A 219 -1.05 -2.55 4.63
CA LEU A 219 -1.52 -3.91 4.36
C LEU A 219 -1.47 -4.80 5.61
N ASP A 220 -0.38 -4.75 6.38
CA ASP A 220 -0.26 -5.50 7.65
C ASP A 220 -1.37 -5.10 8.63
N ALA A 221 -1.58 -3.79 8.81
CA ALA A 221 -2.59 -3.26 9.71
C ALA A 221 -4.04 -3.56 9.27
N ALA A 222 -4.30 -3.50 7.95
CA ALA A 222 -5.61 -3.76 7.35
C ALA A 222 -5.90 -5.26 7.17
N GLY A 223 -4.89 -6.10 7.31
CA GLY A 223 -4.97 -7.54 7.21
C GLY A 223 -6.11 -8.12 8.03
N ARG A 224 -7.00 -8.87 7.38
CA ARG A 224 -7.95 -9.71 8.11
C ARG A 224 -7.18 -10.92 8.63
N PRO A 225 -7.13 -11.17 9.95
CA PRO A 225 -6.53 -12.38 10.46
C PRO A 225 -7.32 -13.57 9.91
N GLY A 226 -6.60 -14.60 9.46
CA GLY A 226 -7.24 -15.90 9.28
C GLY A 226 -7.84 -16.40 10.60
N PRO A 227 -8.80 -17.33 10.59
CA PRO A 227 -9.25 -17.96 11.83
C PRO A 227 -8.03 -18.48 12.59
N ARG A 228 -7.87 -18.07 13.86
CA ARG A 228 -6.79 -18.57 14.71
C ARG A 228 -6.89 -20.10 14.72
N PRO A 229 -5.79 -20.86 14.52
CA PRO A 229 -5.85 -22.27 14.87
C PRO A 229 -6.26 -22.32 16.34
N TYR A 230 -7.37 -23.01 16.61
CA TYR A 230 -7.78 -23.31 17.98
C TYR A 230 -6.54 -23.79 18.71
N CYS A 231 -6.17 -23.13 19.81
CA CYS A 231 -5.20 -23.72 20.72
C CYS A 231 -5.78 -25.05 21.15
N VAL A 232 -5.26 -26.16 20.60
CA VAL A 232 -5.49 -27.47 21.18
C VAL A 232 -4.82 -27.39 22.54
N GLY A 233 -5.63 -27.12 23.57
CA GLY A 233 -5.19 -27.14 24.95
C GLY A 233 -4.45 -28.47 25.15
N ARG A 234 -3.19 -28.38 25.57
CA ARG A 234 -2.46 -29.57 26.03
C ARG A 234 -3.34 -30.25 27.07
N ALA A 235 -3.92 -31.39 26.71
CA ALA A 235 -4.48 -32.31 27.68
C ALA A 235 -3.33 -32.67 28.62
N ARG A 236 -3.43 -32.25 29.88
CA ARG A 236 -2.57 -32.77 30.94
C ARG A 236 -2.79 -34.27 30.98
N ALA A 237 -1.77 -35.04 30.62
CA ALA A 237 -1.76 -36.47 30.88
C ALA A 237 -1.87 -36.66 32.40
N MET A 238 -3.02 -37.13 32.87
CA MET A 238 -3.11 -37.73 34.20
C MET A 238 -2.38 -39.07 34.14
N THR A 239 -1.20 -39.12 34.76
CA THR A 239 -0.52 -40.38 35.04
C THR A 239 -1.32 -41.12 36.11
N SER A 240 -2.05 -42.15 35.70
CA SER A 240 -2.60 -43.17 36.59
C SER A 240 -1.44 -44.02 37.11
N SER A 241 -1.04 -43.81 38.36
CA SER A 241 -0.16 -44.73 39.08
C SER A 241 -0.95 -45.98 39.47
N VAL A 242 -0.63 -47.10 38.83
CA VAL A 242 -1.06 -48.43 39.26
C VAL A 242 -0.21 -48.79 40.48
N VAL A 243 -0.83 -48.81 41.66
CA VAL A 243 -0.22 -49.39 42.86
C VAL A 243 -0.53 -50.89 42.86
N SER A 244 0.49 -51.67 42.52
CA SER A 244 0.55 -53.10 42.77
C SER A 244 0.93 -53.30 44.24
N GLY A 245 0.02 -53.83 45.06
CA GLY A 245 0.29 -54.25 46.43
C GLY A 245 -0.11 -55.71 46.63
N LEU A 246 0.90 -56.58 46.67
CA LEU A 246 0.81 -58.00 47.05
C LEU A 246 0.98 -58.15 48.56
N GLY A 247 0.17 -59.02 49.18
CA GLY A 247 0.59 -59.94 50.24
C GLY A 247 0.60 -59.42 51.69
N GLY A 248 -0.21 -60.06 52.54
CA GLY A 248 -0.21 -59.94 54.00
C GLY A 248 -1.52 -60.41 54.59
#